data_AF-A0A9W8S2B4-F1
#
_entry.id   AF-A0A9W8S2B4-F1
#
_cell.length_a   1.000
_cell.length_b   1.000
_cell.length_c   1.000
_cell.angle_alpha   90.00
_cell.angle_beta   90.00
_cell.angle_gamma   90.00
#
_symmetry.space_group_name_H-M   'P 1'
#
loop_
_entity.id
_entity.type
_entity.pdbx_description
1 polymer ?
#
loop_
_entity_poly.entity_id
_entity_poly.type
_entity_poly.pdbx_seq_one_letter_code
_entity_poly.pdbx_strand_id
1 'polypeptide(L)'
;MGNSAGGIHCLTWLFHEDFSQQRRQLVAEPSTLRLVGVINQSGPLTFASPVPAHRSQMLRAYYGGIVEDEAPTFVGRAPLGLFKALVAANPNAKTPRELYVPPIVNLAAEWETDDEVLDLFPLFQIEWEKYFGDNAPNDMATKDFNHYSSNGLETLWMEGHNHISPPLALMAGEGEEWTGKLLDWMDRVL
;
A
#
# COMPACT_ATOMS: atom_id res chain seq x y z
N MET A 1 -3.03 -3.70 9.90
CA MET A 1 -4.03 -2.95 9.13
C MET A 1 -3.91 -1.49 9.49
N GLY A 2 -4.08 -0.59 8.52
CA GLY A 2 -4.20 0.84 8.79
C GLY A 2 -5.10 1.52 7.77
N ASN A 3 -5.89 2.50 8.23
CA ASN A 3 -6.70 3.35 7.36
C ASN A 3 -6.00 4.70 7.12
N SER A 4 -6.05 5.21 5.89
CA SER A 4 -5.51 6.53 5.54
C SER A 4 -4.03 6.65 5.95
N ALA A 5 -3.66 7.65 6.77
CA ALA A 5 -2.31 7.80 7.33
C ALA A 5 -1.83 6.57 8.13
N GLY A 6 -2.73 5.80 8.74
CA GLY A 6 -2.37 4.52 9.38
C GLY A 6 -1.89 3.47 8.37
N GLY A 7 -2.44 3.49 7.15
CA GLY A 7 -1.98 2.65 6.05
C GLY A 7 -0.57 3.04 5.60
N ILE A 8 -0.32 4.36 5.48
CA ILE A 8 1.03 4.90 5.23
C ILE A 8 2.02 4.39 6.29
N HIS A 9 1.71 4.51 7.58
CA HIS A 9 2.59 4.02 8.65
C HIS A 9 2.88 2.51 8.54
N CYS A 10 1.86 1.70 8.25
CA CYS A 10 2.04 0.26 8.06
C CYS A 10 3.03 -0.04 6.93
N LEU A 11 2.90 0.66 5.81
CA LEU A 11 3.77 0.47 4.65
C LEU A 11 5.16 1.10 4.82
N THR A 12 5.28 2.21 5.55
CA THR A 12 6.58 2.77 5.96
C THR A 12 7.34 1.76 6.81
N TRP A 13 6.70 1.18 7.82
CA TRP A 13 7.29 0.10 8.60
C TRP A 13 7.68 -1.10 7.71
N LEU A 14 6.84 -1.41 6.73
CA LEU A 14 7.05 -2.54 5.82
C LEU A 14 8.24 -2.34 4.87
N PHE A 15 8.51 -1.11 4.41
CA PHE A 15 9.49 -0.88 3.36
C PHE A 15 10.77 -0.17 3.81
N HIS A 16 10.73 0.62 4.88
CA HIS A 16 11.90 1.38 5.32
C HIS A 16 12.99 0.48 5.91
N GLU A 17 14.27 0.75 5.61
CA GLU A 17 15.39 -0.13 5.99
C GLU A 17 15.58 -0.28 7.50
N ASP A 18 15.31 0.77 8.27
CA ASP A 18 15.42 0.77 9.74
C ASP A 18 14.60 -0.32 10.43
N PHE A 19 13.51 -0.79 9.80
CA PHE A 19 12.66 -1.85 10.35
C PHE A 19 12.98 -3.24 9.80
N SER A 20 14.02 -3.39 8.97
CA SER A 20 14.37 -4.65 8.30
C SER A 20 14.58 -5.83 9.26
N GLN A 21 15.27 -5.59 10.39
CA GLN A 21 15.47 -6.62 11.40
C GLN A 21 14.14 -7.08 12.01
N GLN A 22 13.27 -6.13 12.37
CA GLN A 22 11.98 -6.44 12.96
C GLN A 22 11.07 -7.18 11.98
N ARG A 23 11.06 -6.78 10.70
CA ARG A 23 10.33 -7.49 9.64
C ARG A 23 10.80 -8.93 9.49
N ARG A 24 12.11 -9.14 9.39
CA ARG A 24 12.70 -10.49 9.27
C ARG A 24 12.28 -11.38 10.43
N GLN A 25 12.32 -10.86 11.65
CA GLN A 25 11.89 -11.58 12.86
C GLN A 25 10.42 -12.01 12.79
N LEU A 26 9.53 -11.12 12.35
CA LEU A 26 8.09 -11.38 12.32
C LEU A 26 7.63 -12.22 11.12
N VAL A 27 8.38 -12.22 10.01
CA VAL A 27 7.98 -12.88 8.75
C VAL A 27 8.71 -14.22 8.54
N ALA A 28 10.01 -14.29 8.82
CA ALA A 28 10.84 -15.44 8.47
C ALA A 28 11.33 -16.28 9.66
N GLU A 29 11.54 -15.66 10.82
CA GLU A 29 12.12 -16.35 11.97
C GLU A 29 11.05 -17.05 12.84
N PRO A 30 11.40 -18.12 13.58
CA PRO A 30 10.49 -18.72 14.55
C PRO A 30 10.11 -17.72 15.65
N SER A 31 8.83 -17.43 15.77
CA SER A 31 8.27 -16.51 16.76
C SER A 31 6.88 -16.98 17.18
N THR A 32 6.47 -16.64 18.40
CA THR A 32 5.08 -16.82 18.88
C THR A 32 4.11 -15.86 18.22
N LEU A 33 4.62 -14.81 17.58
CA LEU A 33 3.88 -13.83 16.79
C LEU A 33 4.43 -13.80 15.37
N ARG A 34 3.56 -13.98 14.38
CA ARG A 34 3.90 -13.90 12.96
C ARG A 34 3.10 -12.83 12.26
N LEU A 35 3.75 -12.10 11.36
CA LEU A 35 3.08 -11.21 10.43
C LEU A 35 2.75 -12.01 9.15
N VAL A 36 1.45 -12.20 8.91
CA VAL A 36 0.94 -12.98 7.77
C VAL A 36 0.47 -12.12 6.60
N GLY A 37 0.20 -10.84 6.84
CA GLY A 37 -0.24 -9.92 5.80
C GLY A 37 -0.41 -8.49 6.29
N VAL A 38 -0.52 -7.55 5.34
CA VAL A 38 -0.73 -6.12 5.61
C VAL A 38 -1.96 -5.62 4.85
N ILE A 39 -2.86 -4.95 5.57
CA ILE A 39 -4.06 -4.33 4.99
C ILE A 39 -3.85 -2.80 4.98
N ASN A 40 -3.81 -2.22 3.78
CA ASN A 40 -3.79 -0.78 3.55
C ASN A 40 -5.19 -0.33 3.11
N GLN A 41 -5.95 0.30 4.00
CA GLN A 41 -7.30 0.78 3.67
C GLN A 41 -7.26 2.26 3.33
N SER A 42 -7.43 2.61 2.06
CA SER A 42 -7.48 4.02 1.61
C SER A 42 -6.23 4.84 2.00
N GLY A 43 -5.09 4.19 2.21
CA GLY A 43 -3.82 4.87 2.49
C GLY A 43 -3.12 5.25 1.19
N PRO A 44 -2.74 6.53 1.00
CA PRO A 44 -1.96 6.95 -0.16
C PRO A 44 -0.67 6.14 -0.32
N LEU A 45 -0.46 5.56 -1.50
CA LEU A 45 0.74 4.77 -1.82
C LEU A 45 1.88 5.64 -2.36
N THR A 46 1.55 6.81 -2.90
CA THR A 46 2.51 7.83 -3.33
C THR A 46 1.84 9.20 -3.26
N PHE A 47 2.58 10.26 -3.60
CA PHE A 47 2.05 11.62 -3.72
C PHE A 47 2.25 12.12 -5.15
N ALA A 48 1.37 13.00 -5.60
CA ALA A 48 1.54 13.70 -6.87
C ALA A 48 2.85 14.52 -6.88
N SER A 49 3.47 14.60 -8.05
CA SER A 49 4.68 15.39 -8.28
C SER A 49 4.48 16.28 -9.51
N PRO A 50 4.38 17.61 -9.34
CA PRO A 50 4.55 18.36 -8.09
C PRO A 50 3.41 18.14 -7.08
N VAL A 51 3.70 18.31 -5.79
CA VAL A 51 2.70 18.18 -4.71
C VAL A 51 1.71 19.35 -4.77
N PRO A 52 0.39 19.08 -4.73
CA PRO A 52 -0.63 20.13 -4.68
C PRO A 52 -0.49 21.06 -3.47
N ALA A 53 -0.78 22.34 -3.66
CA ALA A 53 -0.60 23.36 -2.63
C ALA A 53 -1.34 23.04 -1.33
N HIS A 54 -2.56 22.48 -1.41
CA HIS A 54 -3.38 22.11 -0.24
C HIS A 54 -2.79 20.97 0.58
N ARG A 55 -1.93 20.12 -0.01
CA ARG A 55 -1.26 19.01 0.67
C ARG A 55 0.11 19.37 1.24
N SER A 56 0.77 20.38 0.65
CA SER A 56 2.13 20.76 1.01
C SER A 56 2.33 21.03 2.51
N GLN A 57 1.43 21.78 3.15
CA GLN A 57 1.55 22.12 4.57
C GLN A 57 1.47 20.88 5.46
N MET A 58 0.52 19.98 5.19
CA MET A 58 0.35 18.74 5.95
C MET A 58 1.58 17.84 5.78
N LEU A 59 2.05 17.64 4.54
CA LEU A 59 3.20 16.78 4.26
C LEU A 59 4.49 17.34 4.89
N ARG A 60 4.68 18.66 4.91
CA ARG A 60 5.79 19.30 5.62
C ARG A 60 5.73 19.08 7.13
N ALA A 61 4.55 19.24 7.72
CA ALA A 61 4.38 19.02 9.16
C ALA A 61 4.64 17.55 9.52
N TYR A 62 4.17 16.64 8.68
CA TYR A 62 4.22 15.20 8.93
C TYR A 62 5.61 14.60 8.69
N TYR A 63 6.27 14.94 7.58
CA TYR A 63 7.58 14.43 7.23
C TYR A 63 8.75 15.31 7.74
N GLY A 64 8.47 16.49 8.29
CA GLY A 64 9.48 17.46 8.72
C GLY A 64 10.09 18.26 7.56
N GLY A 65 9.82 19.56 7.50
CA GLY A 65 10.21 20.44 6.39
C GLY A 65 11.47 21.28 6.65
N ILE A 66 12.29 21.44 5.60
CA ILE A 66 12.87 22.66 4.98
C ILE A 66 13.93 22.12 3.99
N VAL A 67 13.56 21.78 2.75
CA VAL A 67 14.53 21.62 1.65
C VAL A 67 13.88 22.10 0.37
N GLU A 68 14.58 22.92 -0.41
CA GLU A 68 14.10 23.69 -1.56
C GLU A 68 13.70 22.86 -2.80
N ASP A 69 13.60 21.53 -2.69
CA ASP A 69 13.08 20.63 -3.75
C ASP A 69 12.18 19.55 -3.11
N GLU A 70 10.90 19.89 -2.90
CA GLU A 70 10.00 19.13 -2.03
C GLU A 70 9.38 17.89 -2.69
N ALA A 71 9.14 17.93 -4.00
CA ALA A 71 8.44 16.86 -4.70
C ALA A 71 9.22 15.53 -4.73
N PRO A 72 10.54 15.50 -5.03
CA PRO A 72 11.32 14.27 -4.95
C PRO A 72 11.40 13.71 -3.52
N THR A 73 11.43 14.60 -2.53
CA THR A 73 11.61 14.23 -1.11
C THR A 73 10.37 13.54 -0.54
N PHE A 74 9.16 14.04 -0.82
CA PHE A 74 7.93 13.40 -0.35
C PHE A 74 7.64 12.09 -1.09
N VAL A 75 7.85 12.06 -2.41
CA VAL A 75 7.69 10.83 -3.20
C VAL A 75 8.64 9.73 -2.72
N GLY A 76 9.89 10.07 -2.39
CA GLY A 76 10.86 9.13 -1.84
C GLY A 76 10.51 8.59 -0.45
N ARG A 77 9.78 9.37 0.36
CA ARG A 77 9.33 8.97 1.72
C ARG A 77 7.95 8.30 1.73
N ALA A 78 7.20 8.40 0.65
CA ALA A 78 5.92 7.70 0.50
C ALA A 78 6.15 6.18 0.33
N PRO A 79 5.12 5.33 0.57
CA PRO A 79 5.23 3.89 0.45
C PRO A 79 5.88 3.39 -0.85
N LEU A 80 5.52 3.96 -2.01
CA LEU A 80 6.12 3.61 -3.30
C LEU A 80 7.61 3.96 -3.38
N GLY A 81 8.02 5.14 -2.89
CA GLY A 81 9.43 5.52 -2.86
C GLY A 81 10.26 4.59 -1.99
N LEU A 82 9.73 4.25 -0.82
CA LEU A 82 10.37 3.30 0.10
C LEU A 82 10.44 1.90 -0.49
N PHE A 83 9.39 1.44 -1.16
CA PHE A 83 9.39 0.16 -1.88
C PHE A 83 10.49 0.13 -2.95
N LYS A 84 10.60 1.18 -3.77
CA LYS A 84 11.64 1.30 -4.80
C LYS A 84 13.05 1.30 -4.22
N ALA A 85 13.25 1.94 -3.06
CA ALA A 85 14.52 1.89 -2.34
C ALA A 85 14.83 0.47 -1.83
N LEU A 86 13.85 -0.22 -1.24
CA LEU A 86 13.99 -1.58 -0.74
C LEU A 86 14.43 -2.55 -1.85
N VAL A 87 13.77 -2.53 -3.01
CA VAL A 87 14.13 -3.41 -4.13
C VAL A 87 15.49 -3.04 -4.73
N ALA A 88 15.82 -1.74 -4.81
CA ALA A 88 17.13 -1.29 -5.29
C ALA A 88 18.28 -1.75 -4.38
N ALA A 89 18.07 -1.78 -3.06
CA ALA A 89 19.02 -2.29 -2.09
C ALA A 89 19.17 -3.82 -2.13
N ASN A 90 18.25 -4.54 -2.78
CA ASN A 90 18.19 -6.00 -2.80
C ASN A 90 18.03 -6.53 -4.24
N PRO A 91 18.99 -6.29 -5.15
CA PRO A 91 18.85 -6.56 -6.59
C PRO A 91 18.70 -8.04 -6.96
N ASN A 92 19.03 -8.93 -6.02
CA ASN A 92 18.93 -10.38 -6.21
C ASN A 92 17.57 -10.96 -5.81
N ALA A 93 16.75 -10.20 -5.07
CA ALA A 93 15.41 -10.65 -4.72
C ALA A 93 14.53 -10.77 -5.96
N LYS A 94 13.85 -11.90 -6.08
CA LYS A 94 12.90 -12.26 -7.15
C LYS A 94 11.47 -12.36 -6.62
N THR A 95 11.30 -12.47 -5.32
CA THR A 95 9.98 -12.52 -4.68
C THR A 95 9.91 -11.55 -3.50
N PRO A 96 8.70 -11.05 -3.14
CA PRO A 96 8.53 -10.24 -1.94
C PRO A 96 8.96 -10.96 -0.65
N ARG A 97 8.83 -12.29 -0.61
CA ARG A 97 9.22 -13.10 0.55
C ARG A 97 10.72 -13.02 0.84
N GLU A 98 11.56 -12.92 -0.18
CA GLU A 98 13.01 -12.74 -0.03
C GLU A 98 13.37 -11.37 0.57
N LEU A 99 12.45 -10.41 0.49
CA LEU A 99 12.54 -9.09 1.13
C LEU A 99 11.87 -9.04 2.51
N TYR A 100 11.36 -10.18 3.00
CA TYR A 100 10.55 -10.27 4.21
C TYR A 100 9.29 -9.39 4.14
N VAL A 101 8.71 -9.27 2.95
CA VAL A 101 7.44 -8.59 2.70
C VAL A 101 6.35 -9.67 2.61
N PRO A 102 5.37 -9.69 3.55
CA PRO A 102 4.24 -10.60 3.46
C PRO A 102 3.24 -10.08 2.41
N PRO A 103 2.20 -10.87 2.07
CA PRO A 103 1.13 -10.41 1.22
C PRO A 103 0.51 -9.08 1.67
N ILE A 104 0.14 -8.24 0.71
CA ILE A 104 -0.47 -6.93 0.91
C ILE A 104 -1.83 -6.91 0.23
N VAL A 105 -2.83 -6.37 0.91
CA VAL A 105 -4.10 -5.99 0.29
C VAL A 105 -4.34 -4.50 0.45
N ASN A 106 -4.60 -3.83 -0.67
CA ASN A 106 -5.08 -2.46 -0.72
C ASN A 106 -6.60 -2.47 -0.79
N LEU A 107 -7.28 -1.77 0.11
CA LEU A 107 -8.71 -1.55 0.03
C LEU A 107 -8.93 -0.14 -0.51
N ALA A 108 -9.52 -0.01 -1.69
CA ALA A 108 -9.83 1.27 -2.32
C ALA A 108 -11.33 1.53 -2.22
N ALA A 109 -11.72 2.67 -1.64
CA ALA A 109 -13.12 3.08 -1.58
C ALA A 109 -13.56 3.71 -2.90
N GLU A 110 -14.81 3.47 -3.29
CA GLU A 110 -15.34 3.95 -4.58
C GLU A 110 -15.28 5.48 -4.73
N TRP A 111 -15.60 6.20 -3.66
CA TRP A 111 -15.68 7.65 -3.66
C TRP A 111 -14.46 8.28 -2.96
N GLU A 112 -13.30 7.68 -3.19
CA GLU A 112 -12.02 8.31 -2.87
C GLU A 112 -11.71 9.49 -3.80
N THR A 113 -10.79 10.33 -3.35
CA THR A 113 -10.24 11.41 -4.18
C THR A 113 -9.38 10.82 -5.30
N ASP A 114 -9.69 11.20 -6.55
CA ASP A 114 -8.95 10.77 -7.74
C ASP A 114 -7.46 11.09 -7.62
N ASP A 115 -7.11 12.34 -7.33
CA ASP A 115 -5.75 12.88 -7.38
C ASP A 115 -4.82 12.45 -6.24
N GLU A 116 -5.35 11.82 -5.20
CA GLU A 116 -4.58 11.45 -4.00
C GLU A 116 -4.57 9.95 -3.72
N VAL A 117 -5.55 9.21 -4.25
CA VAL A 117 -5.71 7.78 -3.99
C VAL A 117 -5.94 7.03 -5.29
N LEU A 118 -7.04 7.27 -6.00
CA LEU A 118 -7.47 6.39 -7.10
C LEU A 118 -6.53 6.45 -8.30
N ASP A 119 -6.05 7.62 -8.71
CA ASP A 119 -5.13 7.76 -9.84
C ASP A 119 -3.70 7.31 -9.49
N LEU A 120 -3.38 7.22 -8.19
CA LEU A 120 -2.04 6.92 -7.70
C LEU A 120 -1.85 5.45 -7.32
N PHE A 121 -2.92 4.72 -6.99
CA PHE A 121 -2.89 3.28 -6.70
C PHE A 121 -2.29 2.44 -7.84
N PRO A 122 -2.69 2.65 -9.11
CA PRO A 122 -2.14 1.91 -10.23
C PRO A 122 -0.62 2.05 -10.35
N LEU A 123 -0.04 3.20 -9.96
CA LEU A 123 1.40 3.41 -10.02
C LEU A 123 2.17 2.44 -9.11
N PHE A 124 1.65 2.17 -7.92
CA PHE A 124 2.26 1.21 -7.00
C PHE A 124 2.19 -0.21 -7.57
N GLN A 125 1.04 -0.58 -8.13
CA GLN A 125 0.84 -1.89 -8.73
C GLN A 125 1.70 -2.09 -9.99
N ILE A 126 1.82 -1.09 -10.86
CA ILE A 126 2.73 -1.12 -12.03
C ILE A 126 4.16 -1.40 -11.57
N GLU A 127 4.64 -0.69 -10.56
CA GLU A 127 5.99 -0.88 -10.06
C GLU A 127 6.14 -2.24 -9.39
N TRP A 128 5.16 -2.72 -8.62
CA TRP A 128 5.17 -4.07 -8.05
C TRP A 128 5.31 -5.15 -9.12
N GLU A 129 4.46 -5.11 -10.16
CA GLU A 129 4.49 -6.06 -11.27
C GLU A 129 5.79 -5.99 -12.07
N LYS A 130 6.38 -4.81 -12.22
CA LYS A 130 7.69 -4.67 -12.87
C LYS A 130 8.80 -5.44 -12.15
N TYR A 131 8.74 -5.55 -10.82
CA TYR A 131 9.78 -6.22 -10.02
C TYR A 131 9.48 -7.70 -9.77
N PHE A 132 8.21 -8.05 -9.55
CA PHE A 132 7.84 -9.41 -9.15
C PHE A 132 6.90 -10.11 -10.14
N GLY A 133 6.18 -9.36 -10.96
CA GLY A 133 5.16 -9.87 -11.86
C GLY A 133 5.68 -10.83 -12.94
N ASP A 134 4.82 -11.75 -13.35
CA ASP A 134 5.10 -12.69 -14.43
C ASP A 134 5.00 -12.04 -15.82
N ASN A 135 4.32 -10.88 -15.94
CA ASN A 135 4.15 -10.11 -17.17
C ASN A 135 4.05 -8.60 -16.89
N ALA A 136 4.74 -7.77 -17.66
CA ALA A 136 4.63 -6.31 -17.59
C ALA A 136 3.19 -5.85 -17.93
N PRO A 137 2.67 -4.79 -17.28
CA PRO A 137 1.27 -4.40 -17.40
C PRO A 137 1.01 -3.74 -18.77
N ASN A 138 0.52 -4.51 -19.74
CA ASN A 138 0.08 -3.98 -21.03
C ASN A 138 -1.37 -3.50 -21.02
N ASP A 139 -2.12 -3.66 -19.91
CA ASP A 139 -3.55 -3.30 -19.84
C ASP A 139 -4.03 -2.79 -18.48
N MET A 140 -3.23 -1.95 -17.80
CA MET A 140 -3.66 -1.20 -16.61
C MET A 140 -4.54 0.02 -16.95
N ALA A 141 -4.97 0.15 -18.21
CA ALA A 141 -5.84 1.24 -18.67
C ALA A 141 -7.31 1.03 -18.27
N THR A 142 -7.66 -0.15 -17.76
CA THR A 142 -8.98 -0.42 -17.19
C THR A 142 -8.95 -0.12 -15.70
N LYS A 143 -9.91 0.67 -15.20
CA LYS A 143 -10.16 0.91 -13.76
C LYS A 143 -10.69 -0.37 -13.07
N ASP A 144 -10.27 -1.56 -13.51
CA ASP A 144 -10.61 -2.82 -12.84
C ASP A 144 -9.62 -3.03 -11.70
N PHE A 145 -9.95 -2.41 -10.57
CA PHE A 145 -9.12 -2.44 -9.36
C PHE A 145 -9.14 -3.80 -8.66
N ASN A 146 -9.94 -4.78 -9.10
CA ASN A 146 -9.92 -6.14 -8.55
C ASN A 146 -8.81 -6.96 -9.22
N HIS A 147 -7.56 -6.58 -8.96
CA HIS A 147 -6.40 -7.27 -9.49
C HIS A 147 -5.64 -7.99 -8.38
N TYR A 148 -5.42 -9.30 -8.59
CA TYR A 148 -4.53 -10.11 -7.78
C TYR A 148 -3.23 -10.37 -8.55
N SER A 149 -2.13 -9.90 -7.98
CA SER A 149 -0.79 -10.34 -8.37
C SER A 149 -0.53 -11.73 -7.82
N SER A 150 -0.03 -12.66 -8.65
CA SER A 150 0.48 -13.96 -8.20
C SER A 150 1.57 -13.83 -7.12
N ASN A 151 2.15 -12.63 -6.98
CA ASN A 151 3.20 -12.31 -6.04
C ASN A 151 2.72 -11.63 -4.75
N GLY A 152 1.45 -11.76 -4.37
CA GLY A 152 0.98 -11.37 -3.04
C GLY A 152 0.70 -9.88 -2.88
N LEU A 153 0.30 -9.19 -3.96
CA LEU A 153 -0.33 -7.88 -3.90
C LEU A 153 -1.74 -7.99 -4.46
N GLU A 154 -2.74 -7.56 -3.70
CA GLU A 154 -4.13 -7.51 -4.13
C GLU A 154 -4.69 -6.11 -3.92
N THR A 155 -5.57 -5.67 -4.81
CA THR A 155 -6.42 -4.51 -4.57
C THR A 155 -7.88 -4.96 -4.57
N LEU A 156 -8.64 -4.53 -3.56
CA LEU A 156 -10.06 -4.80 -3.42
C LEU A 156 -10.84 -3.50 -3.45
N TRP A 157 -11.91 -3.48 -4.24
CA TRP A 157 -12.82 -2.35 -4.34
C TRP A 157 -13.92 -2.41 -3.27
N MET A 158 -14.12 -1.29 -2.56
CA MET A 158 -15.20 -1.10 -1.59
C MET A 158 -16.29 -0.23 -2.22
N GLU A 159 -17.22 -0.88 -2.91
CA GLU A 159 -18.39 -0.25 -3.56
C GLU A 159 -19.26 0.48 -2.54
N GLY A 160 -19.78 1.65 -2.89
CA GLY A 160 -20.61 2.49 -2.03
C GLY A 160 -19.89 3.22 -0.89
N HIS A 161 -18.56 3.07 -0.77
CA HIS A 161 -17.78 3.69 0.29
C HIS A 161 -16.99 4.92 -0.16
N ASN A 162 -16.89 5.89 0.74
CA ASN A 162 -15.90 6.98 0.68
C ASN A 162 -14.72 6.73 1.64
N HIS A 163 -13.81 7.69 1.77
CA HIS A 163 -12.60 7.60 2.61
C HIS A 163 -12.80 7.17 4.07
N ILE A 164 -13.92 7.56 4.68
CA ILE A 164 -14.16 7.43 6.13
C ILE A 164 -15.23 6.39 6.47
N SER A 165 -16.05 5.99 5.50
CA SER A 165 -17.19 5.12 5.73
C SER A 165 -16.86 3.65 6.04
N PRO A 166 -15.81 2.99 5.48
CA PRO A 166 -15.56 1.58 5.74
C PRO A 166 -15.40 1.22 7.23
N PRO A 167 -14.58 1.92 8.04
CA PRO A 167 -14.44 1.58 9.45
C PRO A 167 -15.71 1.92 10.26
N LEU A 168 -16.57 2.81 9.75
CA LEU A 168 -17.83 3.19 10.38
C LEU A 168 -18.99 2.24 10.02
N ALA A 169 -18.90 1.56 8.88
CA ALA A 169 -19.88 0.59 8.43
C ALA A 169 -19.73 -0.77 9.12
N LEU A 170 -18.58 -1.02 9.76
CA LEU A 170 -18.36 -2.27 10.50
C LEU A 170 -19.42 -2.47 11.57
N MET A 171 -20.09 -3.63 11.53
CA MET A 171 -21.19 -4.02 12.41
C MET A 171 -22.46 -3.15 12.29
N ALA A 172 -22.58 -2.34 11.24
CA ALA A 172 -23.76 -1.51 11.00
C ALA A 172 -24.94 -2.31 10.39
N GLY A 173 -24.66 -3.48 9.81
CA GLY A 173 -25.67 -4.33 9.15
C GLY A 173 -25.95 -3.97 7.68
N GLU A 174 -25.25 -2.97 7.14
CA GLU A 174 -25.26 -2.56 5.73
C GLU A 174 -23.86 -2.00 5.35
N GLY A 175 -23.46 -2.10 4.07
CA GLY A 175 -22.17 -1.57 3.61
C GLY A 175 -20.96 -2.39 4.10
N GLU A 176 -21.12 -3.70 4.22
CA GLU A 176 -20.04 -4.62 4.63
C GLU A 176 -19.74 -5.67 3.55
N GLU A 177 -20.30 -5.55 2.35
CA GLU A 177 -20.14 -6.53 1.27
C GLU A 177 -18.67 -6.75 0.88
N TRP A 178 -17.85 -5.70 0.99
CA TRP A 178 -16.41 -5.77 0.76
C TRP A 178 -15.66 -6.66 1.77
N THR A 179 -16.22 -6.86 2.97
CA THR A 179 -15.60 -7.68 4.01
C THR A 179 -15.55 -9.15 3.61
N GLY A 180 -16.49 -9.66 2.81
CA GLY A 180 -16.46 -11.02 2.29
C GLY A 180 -15.19 -11.28 1.47
N LYS A 181 -14.86 -10.36 0.55
CA LYS A 181 -13.63 -10.44 -0.26
C LYS A 181 -12.37 -10.33 0.61
N LEU A 182 -12.39 -9.47 1.63
CA LEU A 182 -11.27 -9.35 2.56
C LEU A 182 -11.09 -10.64 3.39
N LEU A 183 -12.17 -11.27 3.85
CA LEU A 183 -12.11 -12.54 4.57
C LEU A 183 -11.57 -13.66 3.67
N ASP A 184 -12.01 -13.73 2.42
CA ASP A 184 -11.44 -14.67 1.44
C ASP A 184 -9.94 -14.46 1.25
N TRP A 185 -9.46 -13.21 1.24
CA TRP A 185 -8.02 -12.92 1.20
C TRP A 185 -7.32 -13.35 2.49
N MET A 186 -7.91 -13.07 3.65
CA MET A 186 -7.36 -13.46 4.95
C MET A 186 -7.19 -14.99 5.03
N ASP A 187 -8.19 -15.76 4.59
CA ASP A 187 -8.13 -17.22 4.55
C ASP A 187 -7.04 -17.76 3.62
N ARG A 188 -6.63 -17.01 2.59
CA ARG A 188 -5.51 -17.39 1.71
C ARG A 188 -4.14 -17.15 2.33
N VAL A 189 -4.02 -16.19 3.25
CA VAL A 189 -2.72 -15.75 3.79
C VAL A 189 -2.45 -16.20 5.22
N LEU A 190 -3.48 -16.64 5.95
CA LEU A 190 -3.40 -17.26 7.29
C LEU A 190 -2.94 -18.72 7.23
#